data_AF-A0A2N8MLQ7-F1
#
_entry.id   AF-A0A2N8MLQ7-F1
#
_cell.length_a   1.000
_cell.length_b   1.000
_cell.length_c   1.000
_cell.angle_alpha   90.00
_cell.angle_beta   90.00
_cell.angle_gamma   90.00
#
_symmetry.space_group_name_H-M   'P 1'
#
loop_
_entity.id
_entity.type
_entity.pdbx_description
1 polymer ?
#
loop_
_entity_poly.entity_id
_entity_poly.type
_entity_poly.pdbx_seq_one_letter_code
_entity_poly.pdbx_strand_id
1 'polypeptide(L)'
;MAGFVGAVRHHGAVPNAERLVLSLTGPDSHTIELAPGQGNLVIGPSTGDGGRPDAIVDPRDRIDWSVFDHFTGPVGHPWPRYFTYRGDDTGFLEWARTRRIERFDWAPMTAAAVDAGQAKISVFTIRLGTAPVEVAVPRSPDGRHEFAVAGDLSLLSAITSKTSSDPGSGSVAFSPTIRPGLAGEPLRLPDFPALAAATNVSVSCASLRQAFDCAGLAQFAGARSVSLSGRLVNLEALALLGNLESLRLSDSPDLSSFPALEEFPNLHQFMAWNEEEEAGKRLRSELRGLTKSSGRTWEHSGVSQLRAPAWFVTEYGLPFSEWPAKTGRFATKTYRAAALGIKNAKSVAETAEVVRDFVRAFNTRPGIDTIEREDLGEAVALLVDGEPFGVTEELALSWFDEERDY
;
A
#
# COMPACT_ATOMS: atom_id res chain seq x y z
N MET A 1 9.50 45.41 -2.34
CA MET A 1 9.30 44.03 -2.80
C MET A 1 10.53 43.60 -3.57
N ALA A 2 11.51 43.01 -2.90
CA ALA A 2 12.69 42.44 -3.54
C ALA A 2 12.38 40.96 -3.85
N GLY A 3 12.41 40.60 -5.13
CA GLY A 3 12.15 39.23 -5.57
C GLY A 3 13.27 38.29 -5.14
N PHE A 4 12.89 37.14 -4.58
CA PHE A 4 13.77 36.00 -4.43
C PHE A 4 14.12 35.49 -5.84
N VAL A 5 15.30 35.82 -6.34
CA VAL A 5 15.89 35.17 -7.52
C VAL A 5 16.61 33.94 -6.99
N GLY A 6 15.98 32.77 -7.10
CA GLY A 6 16.64 31.50 -6.75
C GLY A 6 17.90 31.30 -7.59
N ALA A 7 19.01 30.93 -6.95
CA ALA A 7 20.23 30.60 -7.66
C ALA A 7 20.05 29.29 -8.44
N VAL A 8 20.61 29.24 -9.66
CA VAL A 8 20.67 28.03 -10.47
C VAL A 8 21.99 27.32 -10.17
N ARG A 9 21.94 26.01 -9.89
CA ARG A 9 23.15 25.20 -9.66
C ARG A 9 23.31 24.06 -10.63
N HIS A 10 24.57 23.82 -10.99
CA HIS A 10 25.01 22.70 -11.81
C HIS A 10 25.65 21.58 -10.97
N HIS A 11 26.31 21.88 -9.82
CA HIS A 11 26.96 20.89 -8.94
C HIS A 11 27.02 21.33 -7.46
N GLY A 12 27.18 20.36 -6.52
CA GLY A 12 27.52 20.60 -5.11
C GLY A 12 26.40 20.33 -4.10
N ALA A 13 26.53 20.88 -2.89
CA ALA A 13 25.52 20.73 -1.84
C ALA A 13 24.19 21.39 -2.27
N VAL A 14 23.09 20.64 -2.17
CA VAL A 14 21.71 21.04 -2.46
C VAL A 14 21.15 21.77 -1.23
N PRO A 15 20.93 23.10 -1.28
CA PRO A 15 20.39 23.87 -0.18
C PRO A 15 18.85 23.89 -0.19
N ASN A 16 18.26 24.61 0.76
CA ASN A 16 16.83 24.57 1.07
C ASN A 16 15.87 25.11 -0.01
N ALA A 17 16.26 25.76 -1.10
CA ALA A 17 15.32 26.08 -2.19
C ALA A 17 16.11 26.57 -3.40
N GLU A 18 16.30 25.72 -4.39
CA GLU A 18 17.02 26.08 -5.61
C GLU A 18 16.48 25.35 -6.84
N ARG A 19 16.79 25.96 -7.99
CA ARG A 19 16.59 25.38 -9.30
C ARG A 19 17.88 24.64 -9.68
N LEU A 20 17.79 23.32 -9.86
CA LEU A 20 18.93 22.49 -10.26
C LEU A 20 18.88 22.21 -11.75
N VAL A 21 20.04 22.24 -12.40
CA VAL A 21 20.21 21.80 -13.79
C VAL A 21 20.82 20.41 -13.78
N LEU A 22 20.19 19.48 -14.49
CA LEU A 22 20.61 18.08 -14.58
C LEU A 22 20.81 17.69 -16.04
N SER A 23 21.85 16.90 -16.30
CA SER A 23 22.20 16.37 -17.61
C SER A 23 21.71 14.93 -17.80
N LEU A 24 20.41 14.65 -17.60
CA LEU A 24 19.88 13.28 -17.61
C LEU A 24 19.93 12.62 -18.99
N THR A 25 19.51 13.32 -20.06
CA THR A 25 19.43 12.77 -21.44
C THR A 25 20.37 13.49 -22.41
N GLY A 26 21.15 14.45 -21.90
CA GLY A 26 22.06 15.30 -22.63
C GLY A 26 22.51 16.49 -21.78
N PRO A 27 23.50 17.28 -22.21
CA PRO A 27 24.02 18.42 -21.44
C PRO A 27 22.92 19.41 -21.06
N ASP A 28 22.80 19.71 -19.77
CA ASP A 28 21.83 20.66 -19.18
C ASP A 28 20.37 20.43 -19.63
N SER A 29 20.03 19.17 -19.94
CA SER A 29 18.74 18.79 -20.54
C SER A 29 17.52 19.05 -19.65
N HIS A 30 17.71 19.11 -18.33
CA HIS A 30 16.62 19.21 -17.36
C HIS A 30 16.88 20.32 -16.37
N THR A 31 15.79 20.98 -15.97
CA THR A 31 15.80 21.95 -14.89
C THR A 31 14.67 21.60 -13.93
N ILE A 32 15.01 21.35 -12.67
CA ILE A 32 14.06 20.96 -11.63
C ILE A 32 14.02 22.01 -10.52
N GLU A 33 12.88 22.13 -9.86
CA GLU A 33 12.70 23.03 -8.71
C GLU A 33 12.45 22.17 -7.47
N LEU A 34 13.28 22.35 -6.44
CA LEU A 34 13.20 21.56 -5.22
C LEU A 34 12.63 22.36 -4.06
N ALA A 35 11.73 21.73 -3.30
CA ALA A 35 11.29 22.26 -2.02
C ALA A 35 12.39 22.09 -0.94
N PRO A 36 12.39 22.92 0.12
CA PRO A 36 13.28 22.75 1.26
C PRO A 36 13.28 21.35 1.87
N GLY A 37 14.47 20.75 1.95
CA GLY A 37 14.65 19.43 2.53
C GLY A 37 14.15 18.27 1.68
N GLN A 38 13.76 18.51 0.41
CA GLN A 38 13.30 17.45 -0.49
C GLN A 38 14.44 16.46 -0.78
N GLY A 39 14.32 15.25 -0.22
CA GLY A 39 15.28 14.15 -0.40
C GLY A 39 14.88 13.14 -1.47
N ASN A 40 13.67 13.28 -2.03
CA ASN A 40 13.11 12.42 -3.07
C ASN A 40 13.13 13.10 -4.44
N LEU A 41 13.31 12.29 -5.48
CA LEU A 41 13.24 12.73 -6.87
C LEU A 41 12.34 11.78 -7.68
N VAL A 42 11.39 12.37 -8.41
CA VAL A 42 10.47 11.66 -9.31
C VAL A 42 10.89 11.91 -10.76
N ILE A 43 11.19 10.83 -11.49
CA ILE A 43 11.62 10.85 -12.89
C ILE A 43 10.65 10.00 -13.72
N GLY A 44 10.16 10.51 -14.84
CA GLY A 44 9.30 9.72 -15.74
C GLY A 44 8.57 10.57 -16.78
N PRO A 45 7.59 10.00 -17.49
CA PRO A 45 6.86 10.70 -18.54
C PRO A 45 5.99 11.84 -17.99
N SER A 46 5.72 12.83 -18.83
CA SER A 46 4.86 13.99 -18.49
C SER A 46 3.40 13.63 -18.25
N THR A 47 2.96 12.47 -18.74
CA THR A 47 1.61 11.93 -18.63
C THR A 47 1.65 10.56 -17.96
N GLY A 48 0.76 10.32 -16.99
CA GLY A 48 0.66 9.06 -16.27
C GLY A 48 0.06 9.19 -14.87
N ASP A 49 -0.26 8.04 -14.26
CA ASP A 49 -0.95 7.95 -12.97
C ASP A 49 -0.02 8.26 -11.80
N GLY A 50 0.28 9.52 -11.50
CA GLY A 50 1.21 9.83 -10.40
C GLY A 50 1.52 11.30 -10.14
N GLY A 51 0.81 12.22 -10.80
CA GLY A 51 1.16 13.63 -10.80
C GLY A 51 2.35 13.93 -11.72
N ARG A 52 2.66 15.22 -11.86
CA ARG A 52 3.76 15.69 -12.71
C ARG A 52 5.11 15.30 -12.06
N PRO A 53 6.01 14.60 -12.77
CA PRO A 53 7.34 14.26 -12.23
C PRO A 53 8.21 15.52 -12.09
N ASP A 54 9.23 15.44 -11.23
CA ASP A 54 10.22 16.51 -11.05
C ASP A 54 11.05 16.66 -12.33
N ALA A 55 11.48 15.54 -12.93
CA ALA A 55 12.17 15.49 -14.22
C ALA A 55 11.38 14.65 -15.23
N ILE A 56 11.05 15.28 -16.37
CA ILE A 56 10.29 14.63 -17.45
C ILE A 56 11.25 13.95 -18.42
N VAL A 57 11.14 12.64 -18.57
CA VAL A 57 11.88 11.83 -19.57
C VAL A 57 10.89 10.95 -20.35
N ASP A 58 11.21 10.59 -21.59
CA ASP A 58 10.48 9.56 -22.32
C ASP A 58 10.74 8.18 -21.68
N PRO A 59 9.76 7.24 -21.71
CA PRO A 59 9.95 5.91 -21.13
C PRO A 59 11.20 5.17 -21.63
N ARG A 60 11.65 5.42 -22.87
CA ARG A 60 12.82 4.76 -23.47
C ARG A 60 14.09 5.60 -23.47
N ASP A 61 14.05 6.78 -22.87
CA ASP A 61 15.24 7.62 -22.77
C ASP A 61 16.31 6.92 -21.95
N ARG A 62 17.55 6.95 -22.47
CA ARG A 62 18.72 6.52 -21.71
C ARG A 62 19.09 7.61 -20.72
N ILE A 63 19.25 7.24 -19.45
CA ILE A 63 19.54 8.18 -18.36
C ILE A 63 21.00 8.08 -17.94
N ASP A 64 21.68 9.23 -17.87
CA ASP A 64 22.96 9.35 -17.19
C ASP A 64 22.74 9.49 -15.67
N TRP A 65 22.74 8.35 -14.98
CA TRP A 65 22.58 8.30 -13.53
C TRP A 65 23.77 8.91 -12.76
N SER A 66 24.95 9.02 -13.38
CA SER A 66 26.15 9.56 -12.73
C SER A 66 26.04 11.06 -12.45
N VAL A 67 25.09 11.76 -13.08
CA VAL A 67 24.79 13.17 -12.80
C VAL A 67 24.54 13.41 -11.30
N PHE A 68 24.00 12.42 -10.58
CA PHE A 68 23.67 12.50 -9.16
C PHE A 68 24.88 12.31 -8.23
N ASP A 69 26.05 11.93 -8.75
CA ASP A 69 27.27 11.76 -7.94
C ASP A 69 27.81 13.09 -7.41
N HIS A 70 27.45 14.19 -8.07
CA HIS A 70 27.92 15.54 -7.75
C HIS A 70 27.05 16.27 -6.71
N PHE A 71 25.92 15.68 -6.30
CA PHE A 71 24.96 16.32 -5.42
C PHE A 71 24.94 15.68 -4.04
N THR A 72 25.01 16.54 -3.02
CA THR A 72 24.90 16.14 -1.62
C THR A 72 23.83 16.95 -0.91
N GLY A 73 23.14 16.36 0.06
CA GLY A 73 22.25 17.11 0.94
C GLY A 73 23.03 18.01 1.90
N PRO A 74 22.34 18.89 2.67
CA PRO A 74 22.97 19.84 3.59
C PRO A 74 23.91 19.22 4.64
N VAL A 75 23.72 17.94 4.97
CA VAL A 75 24.50 17.18 5.97
C VAL A 75 25.56 16.27 5.29
N GLY A 76 25.84 16.47 4.00
CA GLY A 76 26.89 15.77 3.27
C GLY A 76 26.54 14.36 2.77
N HIS A 77 25.30 13.90 2.96
CA HIS A 77 24.83 12.63 2.38
C HIS A 77 24.60 12.75 0.88
N PRO A 78 24.75 11.67 0.09
CA PRO A 78 24.39 11.68 -1.33
C PRO A 78 22.92 12.08 -1.54
N TRP A 79 22.67 12.95 -2.51
CA TRP A 79 21.33 13.32 -2.95
C TRP A 79 21.13 12.89 -4.41
N PRO A 80 19.94 12.41 -4.81
CA PRO A 80 18.78 12.03 -3.98
C PRO A 80 19.02 10.77 -3.13
N ARG A 81 18.23 10.63 -2.06
CA ARG A 81 18.18 9.43 -1.20
C ARG A 81 17.07 8.46 -1.63
N TYR A 82 15.95 9.03 -2.11
CA TYR A 82 14.77 8.30 -2.54
C TYR A 82 14.48 8.60 -4.01
N PHE A 83 14.23 7.56 -4.81
CA PHE A 83 13.84 7.71 -6.21
C PHE A 83 12.47 7.09 -6.47
N THR A 84 11.68 7.76 -7.30
CA THR A 84 10.56 7.15 -8.01
C THR A 84 10.82 7.30 -9.49
N TYR A 85 11.06 6.20 -10.18
CA TYR A 85 11.38 6.19 -11.60
C TYR A 85 10.34 5.40 -12.39
N ARG A 86 9.81 6.01 -13.45
CA ARG A 86 8.92 5.38 -14.43
C ARG A 86 9.59 5.42 -15.79
N GLY A 87 9.91 4.25 -16.32
CA GLY A 87 10.64 4.11 -17.58
C GLY A 87 11.47 2.83 -17.60
N ASP A 88 12.12 2.60 -18.73
CA ASP A 88 12.73 1.32 -19.08
C ASP A 88 14.27 1.33 -18.94
N ASP A 89 14.90 2.47 -18.62
CA ASP A 89 16.34 2.51 -18.40
C ASP A 89 16.72 1.84 -17.07
N THR A 90 17.46 0.74 -17.14
CA THR A 90 17.89 -0.03 -15.97
C THR A 90 19.31 0.31 -15.52
N GLY A 91 19.91 1.39 -16.06
CA GLY A 91 21.29 1.80 -15.77
C GLY A 91 21.53 2.11 -14.30
N PHE A 92 20.48 2.48 -13.56
CA PHE A 92 20.54 2.74 -12.12
C PHE A 92 21.03 1.53 -11.32
N LEU A 93 20.81 0.28 -11.81
CA LEU A 93 21.26 -0.93 -11.11
C LEU A 93 22.78 -1.06 -11.10
N GLU A 94 23.42 -0.78 -12.23
CA GLU A 94 24.89 -0.79 -12.32
C GLU A 94 25.49 0.38 -11.54
N TRP A 95 24.89 1.57 -11.66
CA TRP A 95 25.28 2.74 -10.87
C TRP A 95 25.16 2.50 -9.35
N ALA A 96 24.10 1.81 -8.91
CA ALA A 96 23.89 1.46 -7.51
C ALA A 96 24.93 0.48 -6.95
N ARG A 97 25.81 -0.11 -7.76
CA ARG A 97 26.91 -0.96 -7.25
C ARG A 97 27.98 -0.13 -6.56
N THR A 98 28.21 1.10 -7.04
CA THR A 98 29.25 2.01 -6.51
C THR A 98 28.67 3.05 -5.57
N ARG A 99 27.38 3.40 -5.71
CA ARG A 99 26.69 4.38 -4.86
C ARG A 99 25.51 3.76 -4.11
N ARG A 100 25.47 3.93 -2.78
CA ARG A 100 24.34 3.48 -1.96
C ARG A 100 23.10 4.34 -2.22
N ILE A 101 21.95 3.68 -2.36
CA ILE A 101 20.63 4.30 -2.48
C ILE A 101 19.76 3.78 -1.33
N GLU A 102 19.01 4.66 -0.68
CA GLU A 102 18.15 4.23 0.42
C GLU A 102 16.85 3.63 -0.07
N ARG A 103 16.18 4.27 -1.03
CA ARG A 103 14.98 3.73 -1.68
C ARG A 103 14.98 3.98 -3.16
N PHE A 104 14.59 2.97 -3.92
CA PHE A 104 14.34 3.10 -5.34
C PHE A 104 13.03 2.40 -5.68
N ASP A 105 12.01 3.17 -6.05
CA ASP A 105 10.74 2.67 -6.55
C ASP A 105 10.75 2.75 -8.08
N TRP A 106 10.72 1.61 -8.75
CA TRP A 106 10.80 1.51 -10.21
C TRP A 106 9.49 0.95 -10.79
N ALA A 107 8.94 1.64 -11.79
CA ALA A 107 7.80 1.18 -12.57
C ALA A 107 8.22 1.05 -14.05
N PRO A 108 8.60 -0.15 -14.50
CA PRO A 108 8.88 -0.38 -15.92
C PRO A 108 7.63 -0.23 -16.77
N MET A 109 7.80 0.25 -18.01
CA MET A 109 6.72 0.44 -18.97
C MET A 109 6.70 -0.65 -20.04
N THR A 110 7.81 -1.36 -20.21
CA THR A 110 7.90 -2.55 -21.06
C THR A 110 8.48 -3.74 -20.30
N ALA A 111 8.47 -4.92 -20.93
CA ALA A 111 8.99 -6.13 -20.32
C ALA A 111 10.49 -5.99 -20.03
N ALA A 112 10.92 -6.38 -18.83
CA ALA A 112 12.30 -6.21 -18.40
C ALA A 112 12.86 -7.47 -17.76
N ALA A 113 14.14 -7.72 -18.00
CA ALA A 113 14.93 -8.76 -17.32
C ALA A 113 16.17 -8.10 -16.73
N VAL A 114 16.30 -8.11 -15.40
CA VAL A 114 17.34 -7.35 -14.68
C VAL A 114 18.03 -8.16 -13.59
N ASP A 115 19.29 -7.83 -13.30
CA ASP A 115 20.01 -8.36 -12.14
C ASP A 115 20.27 -7.23 -11.13
N ALA A 116 19.54 -7.27 -10.01
CA ALA A 116 19.71 -6.35 -8.89
C ALA A 116 20.56 -6.94 -7.77
N GLY A 117 21.14 -8.13 -7.95
CA GLY A 117 21.86 -8.89 -6.93
C GLY A 117 23.05 -8.15 -6.29
N GLN A 118 23.68 -7.24 -7.04
CA GLN A 118 24.84 -6.44 -6.59
C GLN A 118 24.50 -4.97 -6.30
N ALA A 119 23.24 -4.56 -6.51
CA ALA A 119 22.82 -3.17 -6.33
C ALA A 119 22.74 -2.82 -4.84
N LYS A 120 23.38 -1.73 -4.41
CA LYS A 120 23.36 -1.26 -3.01
C LYS A 120 22.14 -0.39 -2.73
N ILE A 121 20.96 -0.95 -2.94
CA ILE A 121 19.67 -0.30 -2.70
C ILE A 121 19.05 -0.90 -1.43
N SER A 122 18.87 -0.10 -0.38
CA SER A 122 18.32 -0.61 0.89
C SER A 122 16.87 -1.06 0.76
N VAL A 123 16.02 -0.30 0.05
CA VAL A 123 14.65 -0.69 -0.27
C VAL A 123 14.44 -0.58 -1.78
N PHE A 124 14.31 -1.72 -2.45
CA PHE A 124 14.06 -1.76 -3.89
C PHE A 124 12.64 -2.22 -4.15
N THR A 125 11.81 -1.32 -4.68
CA THR A 125 10.41 -1.60 -5.01
C THR A 125 10.23 -1.71 -6.51
N ILE A 126 9.59 -2.77 -6.99
CA ILE A 126 9.07 -2.86 -8.36
C ILE A 126 7.57 -2.65 -8.34
N ARG A 127 7.08 -1.67 -9.10
CA ARG A 127 5.64 -1.43 -9.33
C ARG A 127 5.26 -2.01 -10.68
N LEU A 128 4.61 -3.16 -10.65
CA LEU A 128 4.15 -3.89 -11.83
C LEU A 128 2.91 -3.19 -12.40
N GLY A 129 3.02 -2.78 -13.66
CA GLY A 129 1.89 -2.31 -14.46
C GLY A 129 1.28 -3.46 -15.27
N THR A 130 1.45 -3.41 -16.59
CA THR A 130 0.95 -4.43 -17.53
C THR A 130 2.06 -5.31 -18.11
N ALA A 131 3.32 -4.98 -17.88
CA ALA A 131 4.46 -5.66 -18.45
C ALA A 131 5.13 -6.63 -17.46
N PRO A 132 5.57 -7.82 -17.91
CA PRO A 132 6.25 -8.77 -17.05
C PRO A 132 7.69 -8.33 -16.72
N VAL A 133 8.13 -8.65 -15.51
CA VAL A 133 9.48 -8.35 -15.02
C VAL A 133 10.12 -9.62 -14.46
N GLU A 134 11.25 -10.00 -15.05
CA GLU A 134 12.17 -10.96 -14.47
C GLU A 134 13.27 -10.22 -13.70
N VAL A 135 13.47 -10.56 -12.43
CA VAL A 135 14.45 -9.89 -11.57
C VAL A 135 15.27 -10.89 -10.79
N ALA A 136 16.59 -10.77 -10.90
CA ALA A 136 17.50 -11.36 -9.92
C ALA A 136 17.54 -10.46 -8.68
N VAL A 137 16.96 -10.96 -7.60
CA VAL A 137 16.61 -10.16 -6.42
C VAL A 137 17.89 -9.70 -5.69
N PRO A 138 17.93 -8.44 -5.18
CA PRO A 138 19.03 -7.99 -4.32
C PRO A 138 19.11 -8.87 -3.08
N ARG A 139 20.30 -9.39 -2.76
CA ARG A 139 20.52 -10.18 -1.54
C ARG A 139 21.43 -9.41 -0.60
N SER A 140 21.05 -9.38 0.68
CA SER A 140 21.92 -8.82 1.70
C SER A 140 22.50 -9.89 2.61
N PRO A 141 23.84 -9.97 2.75
CA PRO A 141 24.48 -10.74 3.80
C PRO A 141 24.14 -10.21 5.21
N ASP A 142 23.76 -8.94 5.36
CA ASP A 142 23.49 -8.31 6.66
C ASP A 142 21.99 -8.20 7.01
N GLY A 143 21.11 -8.69 6.14
CA GLY A 143 19.65 -8.68 6.34
C GLY A 143 18.97 -7.30 6.28
N ARG A 144 19.68 -6.22 5.89
CA ARG A 144 19.13 -4.85 5.92
C ARG A 144 18.49 -4.38 4.62
N HIS A 145 18.34 -5.28 3.64
CA HIS A 145 17.71 -4.96 2.37
C HIS A 145 16.28 -5.49 2.33
N GLU A 146 15.39 -4.65 1.82
CA GLU A 146 13.99 -4.99 1.53
C GLU A 146 13.77 -4.99 0.03
N PHE A 147 13.20 -6.10 -0.46
CA PHE A 147 12.68 -6.21 -1.82
C PHE A 147 11.15 -6.14 -1.77
N ALA A 148 10.59 -5.11 -2.37
CA ALA A 148 9.16 -4.88 -2.37
C ALA A 148 8.58 -4.99 -3.79
N VAL A 149 7.37 -5.54 -3.90
CA VAL A 149 6.66 -5.63 -5.17
C VAL A 149 5.21 -5.20 -4.97
N ALA A 150 4.75 -4.30 -5.83
CA ALA A 150 3.37 -3.83 -5.86
C ALA A 150 2.77 -4.06 -7.25
N GLY A 151 1.45 -4.32 -7.32
CA GLY A 151 0.74 -4.54 -8.58
C GLY A 151 0.33 -5.99 -8.82
N ASP A 152 0.11 -6.38 -10.08
CA ASP A 152 -0.23 -7.76 -10.42
C ASP A 152 1.00 -8.68 -10.29
N LEU A 153 1.05 -9.44 -9.20
CA LEU A 153 2.18 -10.31 -8.87
C LEU A 153 2.38 -11.46 -9.87
N SER A 154 1.38 -11.78 -10.72
CA SER A 154 1.55 -12.78 -11.78
C SER A 154 2.53 -12.34 -12.87
N LEU A 155 2.83 -11.03 -12.94
CA LEU A 155 3.81 -10.45 -13.85
C LEU A 155 5.25 -10.51 -13.32
N LEU A 156 5.47 -10.97 -12.09
CA LEU A 156 6.79 -11.10 -11.50
C LEU A 156 7.39 -12.50 -11.71
N SER A 157 8.61 -12.55 -12.24
CA SER A 157 9.48 -13.73 -12.15
C SER A 157 10.71 -13.38 -11.29
N ALA A 158 10.73 -13.85 -10.05
CA ALA A 158 11.89 -13.68 -9.17
C ALA A 158 12.87 -14.84 -9.38
N ILE A 159 14.11 -14.53 -9.74
CA ILE A 159 15.18 -15.51 -9.93
C ILE A 159 16.33 -15.28 -8.95
N THR A 160 17.11 -16.34 -8.70
CA THR A 160 18.34 -16.23 -7.89
C THR A 160 19.44 -15.59 -8.73
N SER A 161 20.12 -14.56 -8.19
CA SER A 161 21.27 -13.97 -8.86
C SER A 161 22.41 -14.99 -9.00
N LYS A 162 22.97 -15.10 -10.20
CA LYS A 162 24.14 -15.95 -10.49
C LYS A 162 25.42 -15.41 -9.85
N THR A 163 25.42 -14.14 -9.43
CA THR A 163 26.60 -13.43 -8.96
C THR A 163 26.70 -13.34 -7.44
N SER A 164 25.66 -13.79 -6.71
CA SER A 164 25.65 -13.83 -5.25
C SER A 164 25.80 -15.26 -4.74
N SER A 165 26.85 -15.53 -3.96
CA SER A 165 27.11 -16.85 -3.36
C SER A 165 26.39 -17.07 -2.03
N ASP A 166 25.66 -16.09 -1.53
CA ASP A 166 25.01 -16.15 -0.21
C ASP A 166 23.51 -16.47 -0.36
N PRO A 167 22.98 -17.49 0.33
CA PRO A 167 21.54 -17.74 0.39
C PRO A 167 20.74 -16.57 0.98
N GLY A 168 21.38 -15.62 1.68
CA GLY A 168 20.89 -14.28 2.00
C GLY A 168 19.45 -14.19 2.53
N SER A 169 19.30 -14.23 3.86
CA SER A 169 18.03 -13.85 4.53
C SER A 169 17.70 -12.39 4.27
N GLY A 170 16.51 -12.11 3.74
CA GLY A 170 16.07 -10.75 3.41
C GLY A 170 14.65 -10.45 3.91
N SER A 171 14.26 -9.18 3.74
CA SER A 171 12.87 -8.74 3.90
C SER A 171 12.19 -8.68 2.54
N VAL A 172 10.99 -9.25 2.44
CA VAL A 172 10.14 -9.16 1.25
C VAL A 172 8.80 -8.52 1.61
N ALA A 173 8.32 -7.63 0.75
CA ALA A 173 7.03 -6.97 0.92
C ALA A 173 6.19 -7.06 -0.35
N PHE A 174 4.91 -7.38 -0.20
CA PHE A 174 3.96 -7.49 -1.29
C PHE A 174 2.77 -6.56 -1.08
N SER A 175 2.46 -5.76 -2.10
CA SER A 175 1.26 -4.92 -2.16
C SER A 175 0.50 -5.23 -3.44
N PRO A 176 -0.16 -6.41 -3.51
CA PRO A 176 -0.78 -6.88 -4.72
C PRO A 176 -1.96 -6.01 -5.16
N THR A 177 -2.22 -5.98 -6.46
CA THR A 177 -3.50 -5.49 -6.98
C THR A 177 -4.59 -6.48 -6.55
N ILE A 178 -5.53 -5.98 -5.76
CA ILE A 178 -6.70 -6.73 -5.29
C ILE A 178 -7.90 -6.44 -6.18
N ARG A 179 -8.74 -7.45 -6.42
CA ARG A 179 -9.99 -7.26 -7.17
C ARG A 179 -11.02 -6.48 -6.34
N PRO A 180 -11.87 -5.68 -6.99
CA PRO A 180 -13.04 -5.08 -6.35
C PRO A 180 -13.99 -6.16 -5.78
N GLY A 181 -14.73 -5.77 -4.74
CA GLY A 181 -15.78 -6.59 -4.14
C GLY A 181 -15.28 -7.61 -3.10
N LEU A 182 -16.25 -8.16 -2.37
CA LEU A 182 -16.03 -9.16 -1.32
C LEU A 182 -16.20 -10.61 -1.83
N ALA A 183 -16.86 -10.78 -2.98
CA ALA A 183 -17.08 -12.07 -3.62
C ALA A 183 -15.96 -12.35 -4.63
N GLY A 184 -15.19 -13.41 -4.39
CA GLY A 184 -14.12 -13.83 -5.30
C GLY A 184 -13.16 -14.80 -4.62
N GLU A 185 -12.44 -15.55 -5.44
CA GLU A 185 -11.35 -16.41 -4.98
C GLU A 185 -10.32 -15.55 -4.21
N PRO A 186 -9.93 -15.95 -2.98
CA PRO A 186 -8.85 -15.31 -2.26
C PRO A 186 -7.58 -15.20 -3.11
N LEU A 187 -6.91 -14.06 -3.02
CA LEU A 187 -5.62 -13.85 -3.63
C LEU A 187 -4.58 -14.72 -2.93
N ARG A 188 -3.92 -15.58 -3.68
CA ARG A 188 -2.76 -16.34 -3.24
C ARG A 188 -1.50 -15.82 -3.92
N LEU A 189 -0.40 -15.74 -3.17
CA LEU A 189 0.90 -15.42 -3.77
C LEU A 189 1.27 -16.49 -4.81
N PRO A 190 1.81 -16.08 -5.98
CA PRO A 190 2.56 -17.01 -6.82
C PRO A 190 3.72 -17.67 -6.06
N ASP A 191 4.21 -18.78 -6.58
CA ASP A 191 5.39 -19.44 -6.02
C ASP A 191 6.66 -18.66 -6.39
N PHE A 192 7.41 -18.22 -5.38
CA PHE A 192 8.68 -17.52 -5.55
C PHE A 192 9.85 -18.29 -4.90
N PRO A 193 10.35 -19.38 -5.52
CA PRO A 193 11.46 -20.16 -4.96
C PRO A 193 12.72 -19.34 -4.69
N ALA A 194 12.98 -18.29 -5.49
CA ALA A 194 14.13 -17.40 -5.29
C ALA A 194 14.05 -16.56 -3.99
N LEU A 195 12.85 -16.42 -3.42
CA LEU A 195 12.54 -15.66 -2.21
C LEU A 195 12.30 -16.55 -0.98
N ALA A 196 12.35 -17.88 -1.11
CA ALA A 196 11.99 -18.82 -0.04
C ALA A 196 12.83 -18.67 1.24
N ALA A 197 14.03 -18.07 1.14
CA ALA A 197 14.92 -17.79 2.28
C ALA A 197 14.59 -16.49 3.04
N ALA A 198 13.53 -15.77 2.65
CA ALA A 198 13.11 -14.55 3.35
C ALA A 198 12.76 -14.83 4.82
N THR A 199 13.25 -13.97 5.70
CA THR A 199 13.01 -14.07 7.15
C THR A 199 11.98 -13.05 7.63
N ASN A 200 11.74 -11.99 6.87
CA ASN A 200 10.69 -11.02 7.11
C ASN A 200 9.78 -10.96 5.89
N VAL A 201 8.48 -11.18 6.10
CA VAL A 201 7.48 -11.21 5.02
C VAL A 201 6.36 -10.24 5.37
N SER A 202 6.08 -9.31 4.47
CA SER A 202 4.96 -8.38 4.61
C SER A 202 4.00 -8.52 3.44
N VAL A 203 2.69 -8.56 3.73
CA VAL A 203 1.64 -8.51 2.71
C VAL A 203 0.62 -7.47 3.12
N SER A 204 0.37 -6.50 2.23
CA SER A 204 -0.61 -5.45 2.46
C SER A 204 -1.72 -5.48 1.42
N CYS A 205 -2.93 -5.78 1.88
CA CYS A 205 -4.17 -5.77 1.09
C CYS A 205 -5.15 -4.76 1.68
N ALA A 206 -6.19 -4.39 0.92
CA ALA A 206 -7.27 -3.56 1.48
C ALA A 206 -8.23 -4.38 2.35
N SER A 207 -8.81 -3.73 3.34
CA SER A 207 -9.62 -4.36 4.40
C SER A 207 -10.97 -4.89 3.94
N LEU A 208 -11.57 -4.41 2.85
CA LEU A 208 -12.90 -4.84 2.39
C LEU A 208 -12.97 -5.10 0.89
N ARG A 209 -11.91 -5.70 0.35
CA ARG A 209 -11.85 -6.14 -1.05
C ARG A 209 -11.57 -7.65 -1.10
N GLN A 210 -10.97 -8.13 -2.19
CA GLN A 210 -10.49 -9.50 -2.30
C GLN A 210 -9.62 -9.87 -1.07
N ALA A 211 -9.91 -11.02 -0.46
CA ALA A 211 -9.16 -11.52 0.68
C ALA A 211 -7.78 -12.05 0.26
N PHE A 212 -6.81 -12.02 1.17
CA PHE A 212 -5.52 -12.69 1.01
C PHE A 212 -5.54 -14.08 1.66
N ASP A 213 -5.13 -15.10 0.91
CA ASP A 213 -4.96 -16.47 1.39
C ASP A 213 -3.60 -16.65 2.10
N CYS A 214 -3.64 -16.70 3.43
CA CYS A 214 -2.46 -16.88 4.26
C CYS A 214 -1.74 -18.21 4.04
N ALA A 215 -2.40 -19.23 3.45
CA ALA A 215 -1.74 -20.49 3.08
C ALA A 215 -0.63 -20.30 2.03
N GLY A 216 -0.68 -19.22 1.24
CA GLY A 216 0.39 -18.84 0.32
C GLY A 216 1.73 -18.52 0.99
N LEU A 217 1.74 -18.23 2.30
CA LEU A 217 2.96 -17.93 3.06
C LEU A 217 3.81 -19.16 3.38
N ALA A 218 3.29 -20.37 3.19
CA ALA A 218 4.02 -21.63 3.45
C ALA A 218 5.33 -21.75 2.64
N GLN A 219 5.46 -21.01 1.54
CA GLN A 219 6.70 -20.93 0.75
C GLN A 219 7.88 -20.26 1.50
N PHE A 220 7.60 -19.56 2.61
CA PHE A 220 8.59 -18.88 3.45
C PHE A 220 8.79 -19.62 4.79
N ALA A 221 9.13 -20.91 4.75
CA ALA A 221 9.28 -21.73 5.96
C ALA A 221 10.35 -21.21 6.96
N GLY A 222 11.28 -20.37 6.49
CA GLY A 222 12.28 -19.70 7.30
C GLY A 222 11.84 -18.36 7.91
N ALA A 223 10.60 -17.92 7.67
CA ALA A 223 10.09 -16.64 8.16
C ALA A 223 10.09 -16.59 9.69
N ARG A 224 10.62 -15.49 10.23
CA ARG A 224 10.65 -15.14 11.65
C ARG A 224 9.74 -13.96 11.96
N SER A 225 9.50 -13.09 10.98
CA SER A 225 8.62 -11.95 11.11
C SER A 225 7.60 -11.95 9.99
N VAL A 226 6.32 -11.82 10.34
CA VAL A 226 5.22 -11.69 9.39
C VAL A 226 4.40 -10.45 9.73
N SER A 227 4.12 -9.63 8.72
CA SER A 227 3.23 -8.48 8.84
C SER A 227 2.12 -8.57 7.80
N LEU A 228 0.87 -8.56 8.22
CA LEU A 228 -0.29 -8.69 7.35
C LEU A 228 -1.26 -7.54 7.58
N SER A 229 -1.83 -7.01 6.49
CA SER A 229 -2.94 -6.05 6.60
C SER A 229 -4.06 -6.35 5.62
N GLY A 230 -5.28 -6.02 6.02
CA GLY A 230 -6.47 -6.09 5.18
C GLY A 230 -7.33 -7.33 5.45
N ARG A 231 -8.11 -7.77 4.46
CA ARG A 231 -8.95 -8.97 4.60
C ARG A 231 -8.12 -10.24 4.45
N LEU A 232 -8.12 -11.10 5.48
CA LEU A 232 -7.29 -12.31 5.54
C LEU A 232 -8.17 -13.55 5.67
N VAL A 233 -7.77 -14.66 5.03
CA VAL A 233 -8.41 -15.98 5.18
C VAL A 233 -7.36 -17.07 5.37
N ASN A 234 -7.79 -18.25 5.84
CA ASN A 234 -6.93 -19.39 6.15
C ASN A 234 -5.79 -19.03 7.13
N LEU A 235 -6.12 -18.23 8.16
CA LEU A 235 -5.17 -17.71 9.15
C LEU A 235 -4.52 -18.83 9.97
N GLU A 236 -5.13 -20.01 10.04
CA GLU A 236 -4.56 -21.20 10.64
C GLU A 236 -3.22 -21.63 10.00
N ALA A 237 -2.99 -21.27 8.74
CA ALA A 237 -1.72 -21.53 8.07
C ALA A 237 -0.53 -20.81 8.74
N LEU A 238 -0.77 -19.72 9.48
CA LEU A 238 0.29 -19.01 10.19
C LEU A 238 0.94 -19.87 11.28
N ALA A 239 0.18 -20.77 11.92
CA ALA A 239 0.72 -21.68 12.94
C ALA A 239 1.71 -22.71 12.35
N LEU A 240 1.69 -22.93 11.03
CA LEU A 240 2.66 -23.78 10.33
C LEU A 240 4.04 -23.12 10.19
N LEU A 241 4.14 -21.81 10.40
CA LEU A 241 5.40 -21.07 10.42
C LEU A 241 6.08 -21.22 11.79
N GLY A 242 6.65 -22.40 12.06
CA GLY A 242 7.17 -22.76 13.39
C GLY A 242 8.31 -21.88 13.93
N ASN A 243 8.96 -21.08 13.08
CA ASN A 243 10.03 -20.15 13.45
C ASN A 243 9.54 -18.71 13.73
N LEU A 244 8.22 -18.48 13.76
CA LEU A 244 7.67 -17.15 13.92
C LEU A 244 7.98 -16.56 15.30
N GLU A 245 8.73 -15.47 15.28
CA GLU A 245 9.21 -14.69 16.44
C GLU A 245 8.42 -13.38 16.60
N SER A 246 7.98 -12.81 15.47
CA SER A 246 7.24 -11.56 15.38
C SER A 246 6.04 -11.68 14.44
N LEU A 247 4.86 -11.24 14.90
CA LEU A 247 3.65 -11.20 14.10
C LEU A 247 2.93 -9.87 14.26
N ARG A 248 2.66 -9.21 13.14
CA ARG A 248 1.86 -7.99 13.06
C ARG A 248 0.63 -8.22 12.20
N LEU A 249 -0.51 -7.83 12.74
CA LEU A 249 -1.78 -7.73 12.03
C LEU A 249 -2.22 -6.26 12.05
N SER A 250 -2.83 -5.81 10.96
CA SER A 250 -3.55 -4.54 10.97
C SER A 250 -4.76 -4.53 10.05
N ASP A 251 -5.73 -3.69 10.41
CA ASP A 251 -6.85 -3.35 9.55
C ASP A 251 -7.65 -4.59 9.10
N SER A 252 -7.73 -5.63 9.94
CA SER A 252 -8.39 -6.90 9.58
C SER A 252 -9.84 -6.91 10.08
N PRO A 253 -10.83 -6.98 9.17
CA PRO A 253 -12.25 -6.94 9.54
C PRO A 253 -12.76 -8.27 10.13
N ASP A 254 -11.98 -9.35 9.99
CA ASP A 254 -12.31 -10.68 10.47
C ASP A 254 -11.01 -11.41 10.84
N LEU A 255 -10.92 -11.87 12.09
CA LEU A 255 -9.84 -12.68 12.63
C LEU A 255 -10.41 -13.92 13.37
N SER A 256 -11.63 -14.33 13.02
CA SER A 256 -12.34 -15.44 13.67
C SER A 256 -11.60 -16.77 13.55
N SER A 257 -10.93 -17.02 12.42
CA SER A 257 -10.09 -18.21 12.16
C SER A 257 -8.65 -18.08 12.68
N PHE A 258 -8.29 -16.96 13.30
CA PHE A 258 -6.92 -16.78 13.79
C PHE A 258 -6.59 -17.78 14.92
N PRO A 259 -5.45 -18.49 14.88
CA PRO A 259 -5.05 -19.47 15.90
C PRO A 259 -4.97 -18.91 17.33
N ALA A 260 -4.95 -19.79 18.32
CA ALA A 260 -4.63 -19.36 19.68
C ALA A 260 -3.17 -18.89 19.75
N LEU A 261 -2.88 -17.83 20.51
CA LEU A 261 -1.50 -17.31 20.64
C LEU A 261 -0.51 -18.34 21.24
N GLU A 262 -1.01 -19.36 21.94
CA GLU A 262 -0.20 -20.46 22.47
C GLU A 262 0.41 -21.34 21.37
N GLU A 263 -0.25 -21.44 20.21
CA GLU A 263 0.22 -22.21 19.04
C GLU A 263 1.50 -21.62 18.41
N PHE A 264 1.88 -20.40 18.80
CA PHE A 264 3.14 -19.76 18.39
C PHE A 264 4.14 -19.79 19.56
N PRO A 265 4.93 -20.87 19.75
CA PRO A 265 5.78 -21.03 20.93
C PRO A 265 6.95 -20.04 20.97
N ASN A 266 7.45 -19.61 19.80
CA ASN A 266 8.62 -18.73 19.67
C ASN A 266 8.27 -17.23 19.63
N LEU A 267 6.97 -16.91 19.62
CA LEU A 267 6.47 -15.56 19.46
C LEU A 267 6.75 -14.73 20.72
N HIS A 268 7.58 -13.71 20.58
CA HIS A 268 7.93 -12.76 21.64
C HIS A 268 7.66 -11.30 21.21
N GLN A 269 7.21 -11.10 19.97
CA GLN A 269 6.66 -9.85 19.48
C GLN A 269 5.28 -10.09 18.83
N PHE A 270 4.24 -9.38 19.30
CA PHE A 270 2.89 -9.51 18.75
C PHE A 270 2.13 -8.19 18.75
N MET A 271 1.76 -7.70 17.56
CA MET A 271 1.00 -6.48 17.42
C MET A 271 -0.25 -6.71 16.58
N ALA A 272 -1.41 -6.35 17.13
CA ALA A 272 -2.66 -6.29 16.38
C ALA A 272 -3.28 -4.90 16.54
N TRP A 273 -3.55 -4.23 15.44
CA TRP A 273 -3.95 -2.82 15.44
C TRP A 273 -5.08 -2.57 14.46
N ASN A 274 -6.13 -1.91 14.93
CA ASN A 274 -7.31 -1.62 14.10
C ASN A 274 -8.03 -2.91 13.65
N GLU A 275 -8.29 -3.80 14.61
CA GLU A 275 -8.89 -5.12 14.38
C GLU A 275 -10.36 -5.18 14.78
N GLU A 276 -11.06 -6.18 14.24
CA GLU A 276 -12.39 -6.58 14.69
C GLU A 276 -12.44 -6.79 16.22
N GLU A 277 -13.50 -6.28 16.82
CA GLU A 277 -13.62 -6.12 18.26
C GLU A 277 -13.64 -7.42 19.05
N GLU A 278 -14.42 -8.43 18.63
CA GLU A 278 -14.56 -9.67 19.38
C GLU A 278 -13.29 -10.53 19.30
N ALA A 279 -12.73 -10.72 18.10
CA ALA A 279 -11.47 -11.41 17.94
C ALA A 279 -10.32 -10.65 18.64
N GLY A 280 -10.30 -9.32 18.55
CA GLY A 280 -9.31 -8.50 19.25
C GLY A 280 -9.41 -8.58 20.78
N LYS A 281 -10.62 -8.65 21.35
CA LYS A 281 -10.82 -8.90 22.79
C LYS A 281 -10.28 -10.27 23.20
N ARG A 282 -10.54 -11.31 22.39
CA ARG A 282 -9.99 -12.67 22.60
C ARG A 282 -8.46 -12.63 22.63
N LEU A 283 -7.82 -12.07 21.60
CA LEU A 283 -6.36 -11.95 21.51
C LEU A 283 -5.76 -11.19 22.69
N ARG A 284 -6.39 -10.10 23.12
CA ARG A 284 -5.97 -9.35 24.32
C ARG A 284 -6.08 -10.18 25.60
N SER A 285 -7.06 -11.06 25.69
CA SER A 285 -7.21 -11.99 26.81
C SER A 285 -6.11 -13.05 26.80
N GLU A 286 -5.89 -13.69 25.65
CA GLU A 286 -4.84 -14.70 25.44
C GLU A 286 -3.45 -14.15 25.76
N LEU A 287 -3.11 -12.96 25.24
CA LEU A 287 -1.85 -12.29 25.54
C LEU A 287 -1.62 -12.13 27.04
N ARG A 288 -2.65 -11.63 27.77
CA ARG A 288 -2.59 -11.48 29.24
C ARG A 288 -2.49 -12.82 29.95
N GLY A 289 -3.17 -13.85 29.44
CA GLY A 289 -3.12 -15.21 29.95
C GLY A 289 -1.71 -15.80 29.83
N LEU A 290 -1.09 -15.71 28.67
CA LEU A 290 0.28 -16.19 28.43
C LEU A 290 1.28 -15.47 29.32
N THR A 291 1.19 -14.15 29.45
CA THR A 291 2.09 -13.39 30.35
C THR A 291 1.96 -13.84 31.81
N LYS A 292 0.73 -14.07 32.30
CA LYS A 292 0.49 -14.41 33.72
C LYS A 292 0.73 -15.88 34.04
N SER A 293 0.24 -16.78 33.20
CA SER A 293 0.17 -18.22 33.49
C SER A 293 1.39 -18.98 32.98
N SER A 294 1.91 -18.63 31.80
CA SER A 294 3.09 -19.29 31.22
C SER A 294 4.41 -18.57 31.51
N GLY A 295 4.35 -17.35 32.07
CA GLY A 295 5.52 -16.52 32.31
C GLY A 295 6.20 -16.02 31.02
N ARG A 296 5.50 -16.06 29.88
CA ARG A 296 6.04 -15.63 28.58
C ARG A 296 6.41 -14.15 28.62
N THR A 297 7.66 -13.86 28.28
CA THR A 297 8.18 -12.48 28.16
C THR A 297 7.97 -11.97 26.75
N TRP A 298 7.52 -10.73 26.64
CA TRP A 298 7.32 -10.05 25.36
C TRP A 298 8.31 -8.90 25.26
N GLU A 299 8.96 -8.76 24.11
CA GLU A 299 9.72 -7.55 23.81
C GLU A 299 8.77 -6.41 23.45
N HIS A 300 7.81 -6.70 22.56
CA HIS A 300 6.82 -5.75 22.08
C HIS A 300 5.48 -6.48 21.90
N SER A 301 4.46 -6.10 22.66
CA SER A 301 3.15 -6.71 22.50
C SER A 301 1.99 -5.74 22.71
N GLY A 302 0.95 -5.84 21.89
CA GLY A 302 -0.24 -5.01 22.06
C GLY A 302 -1.38 -5.36 21.10
N VAL A 303 -2.60 -5.26 21.61
CA VAL A 303 -3.83 -5.33 20.81
C VAL A 303 -4.62 -4.06 21.06
N SER A 304 -4.85 -3.25 20.03
CA SER A 304 -5.40 -1.89 20.17
C SER A 304 -6.28 -1.45 19.00
N GLN A 305 -7.03 -0.35 19.20
CA GLN A 305 -8.00 0.17 18.23
C GLN A 305 -9.04 -0.88 17.79
N LEU A 306 -9.78 -1.45 18.75
CA LEU A 306 -10.82 -2.42 18.42
C LEU A 306 -12.01 -1.74 17.73
N ARG A 307 -12.54 -2.36 16.68
CA ARG A 307 -13.59 -1.82 15.82
C ARG A 307 -14.72 -2.80 15.64
N ALA A 308 -15.95 -2.30 15.72
CA ALA A 308 -17.11 -3.08 15.29
C ALA A 308 -17.06 -3.31 13.76
N PRO A 309 -17.58 -4.43 13.24
CA PRO A 309 -17.60 -4.72 11.80
C PRO A 309 -18.14 -3.57 10.93
N ALA A 310 -19.22 -2.92 11.36
CA ALA A 310 -19.83 -1.78 10.65
C ALA A 310 -18.88 -0.57 10.48
N TRP A 311 -17.88 -0.42 11.36
CA TRP A 311 -16.87 0.64 11.22
C TRP A 311 -15.99 0.41 10.00
N PHE A 312 -15.58 -0.83 9.74
CA PHE A 312 -14.79 -1.16 8.55
C PHE A 312 -15.55 -0.85 7.28
N VAL A 313 -16.86 -1.15 7.24
CA VAL A 313 -17.72 -0.83 6.07
C VAL A 313 -17.75 0.68 5.84
N THR A 314 -17.91 1.47 6.90
CA THR A 314 -17.95 2.94 6.78
C THR A 314 -16.60 3.57 6.43
N GLU A 315 -15.48 2.94 6.81
CA GLU A 315 -14.14 3.48 6.57
C GLU A 315 -13.55 3.00 5.23
N TYR A 316 -13.73 1.72 4.90
CA TYR A 316 -13.07 1.06 3.76
C TYR A 316 -14.04 0.48 2.72
N GLY A 317 -15.32 0.33 3.06
CA GLY A 317 -16.33 -0.30 2.20
C GLY A 317 -17.13 0.68 1.35
N LEU A 318 -16.96 2.00 1.56
CA LEU A 318 -17.67 3.00 0.77
C LEU A 318 -17.13 3.04 -0.67
N PRO A 319 -18.01 3.15 -1.68
CA PRO A 319 -17.63 3.12 -3.09
C PRO A 319 -16.89 4.38 -3.56
N PHE A 320 -16.61 5.34 -2.65
CA PHE A 320 -15.97 6.60 -2.99
C PHE A 320 -14.43 6.54 -3.01
N SER A 321 -13.82 5.35 -2.90
CA SER A 321 -12.36 5.21 -2.79
C SER A 321 -11.62 5.72 -4.02
N GLU A 322 -12.20 5.53 -5.21
CA GLU A 322 -11.63 5.94 -6.49
C GLU A 322 -12.01 7.37 -6.89
N TRP A 323 -12.84 8.04 -6.09
CA TRP A 323 -13.26 9.41 -6.40
C TRP A 323 -12.11 10.39 -6.19
N PRO A 324 -12.08 11.50 -6.96
CA PRO A 324 -11.14 12.58 -6.70
C PRO A 324 -11.20 13.02 -5.23
N ALA A 325 -10.04 13.15 -4.57
CA ALA A 325 -9.95 13.28 -3.10
C ALA A 325 -10.89 14.33 -2.47
N LYS A 326 -11.13 15.47 -3.13
CA LYS A 326 -12.06 16.50 -2.63
C LYS A 326 -13.52 16.05 -2.72
N THR A 327 -13.89 15.36 -3.79
CA THR A 327 -15.24 14.82 -4.00
C THR A 327 -15.47 13.60 -3.13
N GLY A 328 -14.54 12.66 -3.07
CA GLY A 328 -14.60 11.49 -2.20
C GLY A 328 -14.75 11.88 -0.72
N ARG A 329 -13.94 12.82 -0.20
CA ARG A 329 -14.09 13.32 1.18
C ARG A 329 -15.47 13.90 1.48
N PHE A 330 -16.06 14.60 0.52
CA PHE A 330 -17.41 15.10 0.67
C PHE A 330 -18.42 13.94 0.69
N ALA A 331 -18.28 13.00 -0.25
CA ALA A 331 -19.18 11.85 -0.35
C ALA A 331 -19.18 11.03 0.95
N THR A 332 -17.99 10.69 1.47
CA THR A 332 -17.84 10.01 2.77
C THR A 332 -18.46 10.81 3.92
N LYS A 333 -18.29 12.14 3.95
CA LYS A 333 -18.87 12.98 4.99
C LYS A 333 -20.41 12.99 4.92
N THR A 334 -20.96 13.13 3.72
CA THR A 334 -22.40 13.15 3.47
C THR A 334 -23.03 11.79 3.79
N TYR A 335 -22.37 10.70 3.41
CA TYR A 335 -22.75 9.34 3.79
C TYR A 335 -22.79 9.17 5.32
N ARG A 336 -21.74 9.57 6.05
CA ARG A 336 -21.71 9.46 7.51
C ARG A 336 -22.83 10.24 8.19
N ALA A 337 -23.18 11.41 7.64
CA ALA A 337 -24.31 12.19 8.13
C ALA A 337 -25.64 11.48 7.88
N ALA A 338 -25.84 10.91 6.69
CA ALA A 338 -27.02 10.12 6.35
C ALA A 338 -27.14 8.85 7.20
N ALA A 339 -26.06 8.09 7.38
CA ALA A 339 -26.04 6.90 8.24
C ALA A 339 -26.44 7.23 9.70
N LEU A 340 -25.95 8.37 10.23
CA LEU A 340 -26.38 8.85 11.55
C LEU A 340 -27.86 9.28 11.55
N GLY A 341 -28.35 9.89 10.48
CA GLY A 341 -29.76 10.23 10.30
C GLY A 341 -30.66 9.01 10.33
N ILE A 342 -30.34 7.97 9.55
CA ILE A 342 -31.09 6.70 9.50
C ILE A 342 -31.09 6.02 10.87
N LYS A 343 -29.95 5.98 11.57
CA LYS A 343 -29.87 5.42 12.92
C LYS A 343 -30.82 6.11 13.92
N ASN A 344 -31.10 7.39 13.72
CA ASN A 344 -31.97 8.18 14.58
C ASN A 344 -33.43 8.26 14.08
N ALA A 345 -33.70 7.77 12.87
CA ALA A 345 -35.02 7.75 12.29
C ALA A 345 -35.95 6.86 13.12
N LYS A 346 -37.23 7.22 13.14
CA LYS A 346 -38.29 6.53 13.90
C LYS A 346 -39.35 5.90 13.01
N SER A 347 -39.20 6.04 11.70
CA SER A 347 -40.14 5.52 10.72
C SER A 347 -39.50 5.37 9.35
N VAL A 348 -40.11 4.55 8.50
CA VAL A 348 -39.77 4.42 7.08
C VAL A 348 -39.78 5.77 6.36
N ALA A 349 -40.70 6.68 6.71
CA ALA A 349 -40.79 8.00 6.08
C ALA A 349 -39.59 8.89 6.45
N GLU A 350 -39.13 8.85 7.71
CA GLU A 350 -37.92 9.56 8.13
C GLU A 350 -36.67 8.97 7.46
N THR A 351 -36.57 7.64 7.34
CA THR A 351 -35.50 6.97 6.60
C THR A 351 -35.49 7.41 5.13
N ALA A 352 -36.65 7.47 4.48
CA ALA A 352 -36.79 7.91 3.09
C ALA A 352 -36.31 9.34 2.88
N GLU A 353 -36.67 10.27 3.78
CA GLU A 353 -36.20 11.66 3.68
C GLU A 353 -34.68 11.77 3.86
N VAL A 354 -34.08 10.97 4.76
CA VAL A 354 -32.61 10.96 4.91
C VAL A 354 -31.92 10.44 3.64
N VAL A 355 -32.46 9.40 3.01
CA VAL A 355 -31.94 8.89 1.72
C VAL A 355 -32.07 9.96 0.63
N ARG A 356 -33.23 10.62 0.51
CA ARG A 356 -33.43 11.70 -0.47
C ARG A 356 -32.48 12.87 -0.25
N ASP A 357 -32.29 13.31 1.00
CA ASP A 357 -31.35 14.38 1.33
C ASP A 357 -29.90 14.01 0.99
N PHE A 358 -29.52 12.74 1.17
CA PHE A 358 -28.24 12.23 0.71
C PHE A 358 -28.08 12.41 -0.81
N VAL A 359 -29.09 12.02 -1.61
CA VAL A 359 -29.05 12.13 -3.08
C VAL A 359 -29.02 13.58 -3.55
N ARG A 360 -29.89 14.44 -3.01
CA ARG A 360 -29.95 15.88 -3.32
C ARG A 360 -28.62 16.58 -3.13
N ALA A 361 -27.78 16.12 -2.20
CA ALA A 361 -26.46 16.69 -1.96
C ALA A 361 -25.49 16.54 -3.15
N PHE A 362 -25.76 15.63 -4.08
CA PHE A 362 -24.95 15.36 -5.28
C PHE A 362 -25.55 15.89 -6.58
N ASN A 363 -26.87 16.09 -6.62
CA ASN A 363 -27.61 16.66 -7.75
C ASN A 363 -26.97 17.92 -8.37
N THR A 364 -26.49 18.83 -7.51
CA THR A 364 -25.89 20.10 -7.97
C THR A 364 -24.37 20.09 -8.05
N ARG A 365 -23.72 18.92 -7.89
CA ARG A 365 -22.25 18.84 -7.87
C ARG A 365 -21.65 18.63 -9.25
N PRO A 366 -20.56 19.36 -9.59
CA PRO A 366 -19.78 19.05 -10.78
C PRO A 366 -18.99 17.75 -10.61
N GLY A 367 -18.85 16.98 -11.69
CA GLY A 367 -18.07 15.74 -11.73
C GLY A 367 -18.78 14.53 -11.14
N ILE A 368 -20.12 14.46 -11.29
CA ILE A 368 -20.92 13.26 -11.02
C ILE A 368 -21.33 12.66 -12.37
N ASP A 369 -20.46 11.82 -12.92
CA ASP A 369 -20.68 11.12 -14.20
C ASP A 369 -21.18 9.69 -13.94
N THR A 370 -21.32 8.87 -14.98
CA THR A 370 -21.98 7.55 -14.90
C THR A 370 -21.44 6.66 -13.78
N ILE A 371 -20.12 6.62 -13.57
CA ILE A 371 -19.48 5.79 -12.55
C ILE A 371 -19.82 6.30 -11.14
N GLU A 372 -19.69 7.60 -10.90
CA GLU A 372 -20.04 8.19 -9.61
C GLU A 372 -21.52 8.01 -9.27
N ARG A 373 -22.40 7.94 -10.27
CA ARG A 373 -23.83 7.68 -10.06
C ARG A 373 -24.09 6.25 -9.62
N GLU A 374 -23.39 5.28 -10.21
CA GLU A 374 -23.46 3.87 -9.80
C GLU A 374 -22.95 3.71 -8.36
N ASP A 375 -21.82 4.35 -8.04
CA ASP A 375 -21.25 4.37 -6.68
C ASP A 375 -22.22 5.00 -5.66
N LEU A 376 -22.96 6.05 -6.05
CA LEU A 376 -23.99 6.64 -5.17
C LEU A 376 -25.17 5.70 -4.95
N GLY A 377 -25.56 4.92 -5.95
CA GLY A 377 -26.58 3.87 -5.81
C GLY A 377 -26.13 2.77 -4.85
N GLU A 378 -24.89 2.27 -5.00
CA GLU A 378 -24.28 1.30 -4.08
C GLU A 378 -24.22 1.87 -2.65
N ALA A 379 -23.87 3.14 -2.50
CA ALA A 379 -23.89 3.81 -1.20
C ALA A 379 -25.30 3.89 -0.58
N VAL A 380 -26.36 4.08 -1.38
CA VAL A 380 -27.74 4.04 -0.87
C VAL A 380 -28.12 2.64 -0.38
N ALA A 381 -27.75 1.60 -1.11
CA ALA A 381 -27.95 0.21 -0.66
C ALA A 381 -27.27 -0.03 0.70
N LEU A 382 -26.02 0.42 0.85
CA LEU A 382 -25.27 0.33 2.10
C LEU A 382 -25.89 1.14 3.26
N LEU A 383 -26.55 2.27 2.97
CA LEU A 383 -27.16 3.13 4.00
C LEU A 383 -28.33 2.46 4.72
N VAL A 384 -29.10 1.63 4.00
CA VAL A 384 -30.29 0.97 4.54
C VAL A 384 -30.04 -0.47 4.98
N ASP A 385 -28.84 -1.01 4.75
CA ASP A 385 -28.48 -2.35 5.22
C ASP A 385 -28.55 -2.44 6.76
N GLY A 386 -29.34 -3.39 7.25
CA GLY A 386 -29.54 -3.61 8.69
C GLY A 386 -30.32 -2.52 9.44
N GLU A 387 -31.05 -1.65 8.74
CA GLU A 387 -31.89 -0.63 9.38
C GLU A 387 -33.13 -1.25 10.10
N PRO A 388 -33.69 -0.60 11.14
CA PRO A 388 -34.64 -1.26 12.04
C PRO A 388 -36.10 -1.37 11.54
N PHE A 389 -36.47 -0.75 10.41
CA PHE A 389 -37.86 -0.66 9.93
C PHE A 389 -38.22 -1.60 8.76
N GLY A 390 -37.30 -2.45 8.29
CA GLY A 390 -37.51 -3.37 7.18
C GLY A 390 -37.53 -2.74 5.78
N VAL A 391 -36.88 -1.58 5.60
CA VAL A 391 -36.61 -0.95 4.30
C VAL A 391 -35.69 -1.86 3.51
N THR A 392 -36.18 -2.34 2.37
CA THR A 392 -35.37 -3.17 1.47
C THR A 392 -34.46 -2.30 0.61
N GLU A 393 -33.39 -2.90 0.08
CA GLU A 393 -32.52 -2.27 -0.90
C GLU A 393 -33.32 -1.75 -2.10
N GLU A 394 -34.26 -2.54 -2.64
CA GLU A 394 -35.07 -2.11 -3.78
C GLU A 394 -35.93 -0.88 -3.46
N LEU A 395 -36.47 -0.80 -2.25
CA LEU A 395 -37.25 0.36 -1.83
C LEU A 395 -36.36 1.60 -1.70
N ALA A 396 -35.17 1.47 -1.11
CA ALA A 396 -34.22 2.57 -1.00
C ALA A 396 -33.71 3.05 -2.36
N LEU A 397 -33.43 2.12 -3.27
CA LEU A 397 -33.04 2.42 -4.65
C LEU A 397 -34.18 3.10 -5.42
N SER A 398 -35.44 2.77 -5.13
CA SER A 398 -36.57 3.51 -5.72
C SER A 398 -36.60 4.98 -5.31
N TRP A 399 -36.29 5.31 -4.05
CA TRP A 399 -36.17 6.71 -3.61
C TRP A 399 -34.96 7.42 -4.23
N PHE A 400 -33.85 6.69 -4.41
CA PHE A 400 -32.69 7.20 -5.13
C PHE A 400 -33.03 7.55 -6.58
N ASP A 401 -33.73 6.65 -7.29
CA ASP A 401 -34.14 6.84 -8.67
C ASP A 401 -35.16 7.97 -8.84
N GLU A 402 -36.05 8.17 -7.87
CA GLU A 402 -37.02 9.28 -7.85
C GLU A 402 -36.36 10.66 -7.67
N GLU A 403 -35.27 10.73 -6.90
CA GLU A 403 -34.69 12.00 -6.45
C GLU A 403 -33.48 12.47 -7.27
N ARG A 404 -32.77 11.55 -7.95
CA ARG A 404 -31.60 11.92 -8.78
C ARG A 404 -32.02 12.78 -9.98
N ASP A 405 -31.27 13.86 -10.25
CA ASP A 405 -31.58 14.83 -11.32
C ASP A 405 -30.49 14.96 -12.41
N TYR A 406 -29.48 14.08 -12.36
CA TYR A 406 -28.30 14.11 -13.23
C TYR A 406 -28.33 13.08 -14.37
#